data_AF-Q04452-F1
#
_entry.id   AF-Q04452-F1
#
_cell.length_a   1.000
_cell.length_b   1.000
_cell.length_c   1.000
_cell.angle_alpha   90.00
_cell.angle_beta   90.00
_cell.angle_gamma   90.00
#
_symmetry.space_group_name_H-M   'P 1'
#
loop_
_entity.id
_entity.type
_entity.pdbx_description
1 polymer ?
#
loop_
_entity_poly.entity_id
_entity_poly.type
_entity_poly.pdbx_seq_one_letter_code
_entity_poly.pdbx_strand_id
1 'polypeptide(L)'
;MADNLSQSFDKSAMTEEERRHIKKEIRKQIVVFALMIFLTLMSFMAVATDVIPRSFAIPFIFILAVIQFALQLFFFMHMKDKDHGWANAFMISGIFITVPTIAALMLLLGVNKI
;
A
#
# COMPACT_ATOMS: atom_id res chain seq x y z
N MET A 1 -24.87 -26.68 -29.25
CA MET A 1 -24.69 -25.23 -28.97
C MET A 1 -25.37 -24.77 -27.68
N ALA A 2 -26.52 -25.35 -27.28
CA ALA A 2 -27.25 -24.92 -26.07
C ALA A 2 -26.83 -25.61 -24.75
N ASP A 3 -26.15 -26.75 -24.77
CA ASP A 3 -25.76 -27.47 -23.55
C ASP A 3 -24.70 -26.73 -22.73
N ASN A 4 -23.83 -25.98 -23.39
CA ASN A 4 -22.74 -25.20 -22.79
C ASN A 4 -23.22 -23.93 -22.07
N LEU A 5 -24.44 -23.44 -22.35
CA LEU A 5 -25.02 -22.28 -21.66
C LEU A 5 -25.64 -22.63 -20.31
N SER A 6 -25.94 -23.92 -20.09
CA SER A 6 -26.54 -24.41 -18.84
C SER A 6 -25.51 -24.83 -17.80
N GLN A 7 -24.21 -24.74 -18.12
CA GLN A 7 -23.19 -24.91 -17.10
C GLN A 7 -23.42 -23.82 -16.05
N SER A 8 -23.83 -24.25 -14.86
CA SER A 8 -23.87 -23.43 -13.66
C SER A 8 -22.63 -22.56 -13.66
N PHE A 9 -22.81 -21.26 -13.41
CA PHE A 9 -21.71 -20.32 -13.21
C PHE A 9 -20.60 -20.93 -12.32
N ASP A 10 -20.94 -21.86 -11.42
CA ASP A 10 -19.98 -22.55 -10.57
C ASP A 10 -18.90 -23.38 -11.31
N LYS A 11 -19.21 -23.96 -12.48
CA LYS A 11 -18.25 -24.74 -13.31
C LYS A 11 -17.41 -23.87 -14.24
N SER A 12 -17.97 -22.77 -14.76
CA SER A 12 -17.25 -21.80 -15.58
C SER A 12 -16.46 -20.79 -14.75
N ALA A 13 -16.76 -20.62 -13.46
CA ALA A 13 -16.19 -19.57 -12.60
C ALA A 13 -15.11 -20.06 -11.62
N MET A 14 -14.01 -20.59 -12.13
CA MET A 14 -12.77 -20.97 -11.40
C MET A 14 -12.72 -22.40 -10.82
N THR A 15 -11.61 -23.05 -11.10
CA THR A 15 -11.17 -24.34 -10.56
C THR A 15 -10.94 -24.28 -9.04
N GLU A 16 -10.96 -25.46 -8.39
CA GLU A 16 -10.64 -25.58 -6.96
C GLU A 16 -9.23 -25.07 -6.61
N GLU A 17 -8.27 -25.19 -7.54
CA GLU A 17 -6.91 -24.71 -7.37
C GLU A 17 -6.86 -23.17 -7.36
N GLU A 18 -7.55 -22.52 -8.29
CA GLU A 18 -7.69 -21.05 -8.33
C GLU A 18 -8.37 -20.53 -7.06
N ARG A 19 -9.44 -21.17 -6.61
CA ARG A 19 -10.12 -20.80 -5.35
C ARG A 19 -9.19 -20.90 -4.15
N ARG A 20 -8.33 -21.92 -4.10
CA ARG A 20 -7.31 -22.06 -3.03
C ARG A 20 -6.22 -20.99 -3.13
N HIS A 21 -5.80 -20.64 -4.34
CA HIS A 21 -4.84 -19.57 -4.57
C HIS A 21 -5.38 -18.22 -4.08
N ILE A 22 -6.59 -17.84 -4.51
CA ILE A 22 -7.24 -16.59 -4.10
C ILE A 22 -7.42 -16.53 -2.57
N LYS A 23 -7.88 -17.61 -1.93
CA LYS A 23 -8.00 -17.66 -0.45
C LYS A 23 -6.66 -17.39 0.26
N LYS A 24 -5.56 -17.92 -0.27
CA LYS A 24 -4.21 -17.68 0.27
C LYS A 24 -3.76 -16.24 0.05
N GLU A 25 -4.19 -15.60 -1.03
CA GLU A 25 -3.92 -14.20 -1.33
C GLU A 25 -4.68 -13.25 -0.41
N ILE A 26 -6.00 -13.44 -0.30
CA ILE A 26 -6.86 -12.67 0.61
C ILE A 26 -6.33 -12.74 2.05
N ARG A 27 -5.92 -13.92 2.52
CA ARG A 27 -5.35 -14.05 3.87
C ARG A 27 -4.10 -13.18 4.06
N LYS A 28 -3.22 -13.09 3.06
CA LYS A 28 -2.04 -12.20 3.12
C LYS A 28 -2.46 -10.74 3.16
N GLN A 29 -3.40 -10.33 2.32
CA GLN A 29 -3.92 -8.96 2.29
C GLN A 29 -4.52 -8.55 3.65
N ILE A 30 -5.30 -9.42 4.29
CA ILE A 30 -5.89 -9.16 5.61
C ILE A 30 -4.81 -8.99 6.68
N VAL A 31 -3.77 -9.84 6.68
CA VAL A 31 -2.66 -9.72 7.63
C VAL A 31 -1.95 -8.38 7.47
N VAL A 32 -1.67 -7.97 6.23
CA VAL A 32 -1.01 -6.69 5.96
C VAL A 32 -1.94 -5.52 6.29
N PHE A 33 -3.24 -5.64 6.03
CA PHE A 33 -4.22 -4.64 6.43
C PHE A 33 -4.23 -4.41 7.94
N ALA A 34 -4.23 -5.48 8.74
CA ALA A 34 -4.14 -5.38 10.19
C ALA A 34 -2.82 -4.73 10.63
N LEU A 35 -1.71 -5.08 9.98
CA LEU A 35 -0.41 -4.44 10.23
C LEU A 35 -0.44 -2.94 9.90
N MET A 36 -1.10 -2.52 8.83
CA MET A 36 -1.26 -1.10 8.50
C MET A 36 -1.97 -0.34 9.61
N ILE A 37 -3.12 -0.85 10.06
CA ILE A 37 -3.89 -0.22 11.13
C ILE A 37 -3.04 -0.14 12.40
N PHE A 38 -2.31 -1.20 12.74
CA PHE A 38 -1.42 -1.22 13.89
C PHE A 38 -0.33 -0.13 13.80
N LEU A 39 0.36 0.00 12.67
CA LEU A 39 1.38 1.03 12.46
C LEU A 39 0.81 2.46 12.50
N THR A 40 -0.39 2.66 11.97
CA THR A 40 -1.09 3.95 12.04
C THR A 40 -1.46 4.31 13.48
N LEU A 41 -2.05 3.37 14.22
CA LEU A 41 -2.36 3.57 15.63
C LEU A 41 -1.10 3.85 16.44
N MET A 42 0.00 3.14 16.18
CA MET A 42 1.29 3.40 16.82
C MET A 42 1.80 4.82 16.53
N SER A 43 1.65 5.29 15.30
CA SER A 43 2.04 6.65 14.89
C SER A 43 1.18 7.72 15.58
N PHE A 44 -0.14 7.50 15.68
CA PHE A 44 -1.03 8.40 16.40
C PHE A 44 -0.75 8.41 17.90
N MET A 45 -0.54 7.25 18.51
CA MET A 45 -0.21 7.15 19.93
C MET A 45 1.12 7.84 20.25
N ALA A 46 2.12 7.77 19.36
CA ALA A 46 3.42 8.41 19.54
C ALA A 46 3.34 9.94 19.63
N VAL A 47 2.27 10.57 19.13
CA VAL A 47 2.06 12.03 19.20
C VAL A 47 0.96 12.40 20.18
N ALA A 48 -0.12 11.62 20.26
CA ALA A 48 -1.32 11.97 21.03
C ALA A 48 -1.10 11.94 22.55
N THR A 49 -0.11 11.18 23.02
CA THR A 49 0.10 10.94 24.45
C THR A 49 1.15 11.86 25.08
N ASP A 50 1.83 12.70 24.29
CA ASP A 50 2.93 13.60 24.70
C ASP A 50 4.09 12.93 25.50
N VAL A 51 4.11 11.60 25.62
CA VAL A 51 5.17 10.85 26.32
C VAL A 51 6.48 10.85 25.55
N ILE A 52 6.44 11.04 24.23
CA ILE A 52 7.62 10.99 23.36
C ILE A 52 8.00 12.43 22.98
N PRO A 53 9.27 12.85 23.19
CA PRO A 53 9.71 14.18 22.79
C PRO A 53 9.57 14.37 21.28
N ARG A 54 9.11 15.55 20.85
CA ARG A 54 8.88 15.89 19.44
C ARG A 54 10.10 15.65 18.54
N SER A 55 11.31 15.85 19.07
CA SER A 55 12.58 15.58 18.36
C SER A 55 12.76 14.12 17.97
N PHE A 56 12.19 13.18 18.73
CA PHE A 56 12.19 11.75 18.41
C PHE A 56 10.93 11.31 17.66
N ALA A 57 9.75 11.85 18.04
CA ALA A 57 8.48 11.46 17.43
C ALA A 57 8.46 11.71 15.91
N ILE A 58 8.99 12.85 15.45
CA ILE A 58 9.00 13.23 14.03
C ILE A 58 9.78 12.21 13.16
N PRO A 59 11.07 11.94 13.41
CA PRO A 59 11.81 10.96 12.60
C PRO A 59 11.25 9.54 12.75
N PHE A 60 10.75 9.17 13.94
CA PHE A 60 10.11 7.88 14.16
C PHE A 60 8.90 7.67 13.24
N ILE A 61 7.98 8.64 13.21
CA ILE A 61 6.78 8.58 12.36
C ILE A 61 7.15 8.57 10.88
N PHE A 62 8.18 9.34 10.48
CA PHE A 62 8.62 9.35 9.09
C PHE A 62 9.13 7.97 8.64
N ILE A 63 9.89 7.27 9.49
CA ILE A 63 10.32 5.89 9.22
C ILE A 63 9.11 4.95 9.12
N LEU A 64 8.14 5.06 10.03
CA LEU A 64 6.90 4.28 9.96
C LEU A 64 6.11 4.57 8.69
N ALA A 65 6.04 5.82 8.26
CA ALA A 65 5.36 6.22 7.03
C ALA A 65 6.03 5.62 5.79
N VAL A 66 7.37 5.59 5.73
CA VAL A 66 8.11 4.93 4.63
C VAL A 66 7.86 3.42 4.64
N ILE A 67 7.86 2.77 5.82
CA ILE A 67 7.53 1.34 5.96
C ILE A 67 6.10 1.07 5.50
N GLN A 68 5.13 1.88 5.94
CA GLN A 68 3.73 1.74 5.54
C GLN A 68 3.56 1.92 4.03
N PHE A 69 4.19 2.96 3.45
CA PHE A 69 4.18 3.20 2.01
C PHE A 69 4.70 1.96 1.25
N ALA A 70 5.87 1.45 1.61
CA ALA A 70 6.43 0.25 0.97
C ALA A 70 5.50 -0.96 1.07
N LEU A 71 4.97 -1.25 2.27
CA LEU A 71 4.04 -2.36 2.47
C LEU A 71 2.75 -2.20 1.64
N GLN A 72 2.22 -0.98 1.46
CA GLN A 72 1.03 -0.74 0.64
C GLN A 72 1.29 -1.05 -0.83
N LEU A 73 2.43 -0.57 -1.33
CA LEU A 73 2.86 -0.76 -2.71
C LEU A 73 3.08 -2.24 -3.04
N PHE A 74 3.73 -3.00 -2.14
CA PHE A 74 4.03 -4.41 -2.41
C PHE A 74 2.82 -5.34 -2.26
N PHE A 75 1.94 -5.11 -1.28
CA PHE A 75 0.88 -6.08 -0.96
C PHE A 75 -0.51 -5.72 -1.50
N PHE A 76 -0.89 -4.44 -1.56
CA PHE A 76 -2.20 -4.04 -2.08
C PHE A 76 -2.16 -3.76 -3.57
N MET A 77 -1.07 -3.19 -4.07
CA MET A 77 -0.91 -2.90 -5.49
C MET A 77 -0.28 -4.07 -6.28
N HIS A 78 -0.11 -5.24 -5.62
CA HIS A 78 0.32 -6.50 -6.23
C HIS A 78 1.52 -6.36 -7.19
N MET A 79 2.47 -5.46 -6.89
CA MET A 79 3.65 -5.19 -7.73
C MET A 79 4.46 -6.42 -8.15
N LYS A 80 4.37 -7.49 -7.37
CA LYS A 80 5.07 -8.74 -7.63
C LYS A 80 4.53 -9.46 -8.88
N ASP A 81 3.29 -9.16 -9.27
CA ASP A 81 2.61 -9.89 -10.32
C ASP A 81 2.94 -9.26 -11.68
N LYS A 82 3.52 -10.08 -12.57
CA LYS A 82 4.20 -9.65 -13.80
C LYS A 82 3.29 -8.95 -14.82
N ASP A 83 1.97 -9.13 -14.73
CA ASP A 83 1.02 -8.71 -15.77
C ASP A 83 0.39 -7.33 -15.51
N HIS A 84 1.02 -6.52 -14.67
CA HIS A 84 0.52 -5.19 -14.28
C HIS A 84 1.42 -4.05 -14.77
N GLY A 85 1.83 -4.09 -16.04
CA GLY A 85 2.74 -3.09 -16.63
C GLY A 85 2.27 -1.64 -16.43
N TRP A 86 0.98 -1.37 -16.64
CA TRP A 86 0.41 -0.02 -16.47
C TRP A 86 0.36 0.44 -15.01
N ALA A 87 -0.09 -0.41 -14.09
CA ALA A 87 -0.12 -0.06 -12.66
C ALA A 87 1.29 0.21 -12.14
N ASN A 88 2.28 -0.61 -12.53
CA ASN A 88 3.67 -0.39 -12.18
C ASN A 88 4.22 0.92 -12.78
N ALA A 89 3.89 1.22 -14.04
CA ALA A 89 4.28 2.47 -14.69
C ALA A 89 3.71 3.71 -13.97
N PHE A 90 2.43 3.71 -13.61
CA PHE A 90 1.79 4.81 -12.88
C PHE A 90 2.34 4.98 -11.45
N MET A 91 2.76 3.90 -10.83
CA MET A 91 3.33 3.94 -9.49
C MET A 91 4.75 4.46 -9.49
N ILE A 92 5.57 4.02 -10.44
CA ILE A 92 6.91 4.58 -10.67
C ILE A 92 6.80 6.07 -11.01
N SER A 93 5.91 6.46 -11.91
CA SER A 93 5.71 7.87 -12.24
C SER A 93 5.20 8.68 -11.04
N GLY A 94 4.32 8.11 -10.22
CA GLY A 94 3.87 8.72 -8.97
C GLY A 94 5.03 9.03 -8.02
N ILE A 95 5.99 8.11 -7.84
CA ILE A 95 7.20 8.33 -7.05
C ILE A 95 8.08 9.42 -7.70
N PHE A 96 8.29 9.35 -9.02
CA PHE A 96 9.09 10.32 -9.77
C PHE A 96 8.51 11.73 -9.78
N ILE A 97 7.20 11.89 -9.67
CA ILE A 97 6.55 13.21 -9.54
C ILE A 97 6.62 13.67 -8.09
N THR A 98 6.29 12.79 -7.13
CA THR A 98 6.20 13.14 -5.71
C THR A 98 7.54 13.61 -5.14
N VAL A 99 8.65 12.93 -5.45
CA VAL A 99 9.97 13.26 -4.87
C VAL A 99 10.44 14.67 -5.28
N PRO A 100 10.48 15.04 -6.57
CA PRO A 100 10.80 16.40 -6.99
C PRO A 100 9.78 17.43 -6.50
N THR A 101 8.49 17.10 -6.43
CA THR A 101 7.48 18.02 -5.89
C THR A 101 7.74 18.32 -4.42
N ILE A 102 8.04 17.31 -3.59
CA ILE A 102 8.40 17.52 -2.18
C ILE A 102 9.68 18.35 -2.07
N ALA A 103 10.70 18.05 -2.88
CA ALA A 103 11.95 18.81 -2.90
C ALA A 103 11.72 20.28 -3.29
N ALA A 104 10.93 20.54 -4.33
CA ALA A 104 10.59 21.87 -4.79
C ALA A 104 9.78 22.64 -3.73
N LEU A 105 8.83 21.99 -3.05
CA LEU A 105 8.07 22.60 -1.97
C LEU A 105 8.96 22.90 -0.75
N MET A 106 9.86 22.00 -0.37
CA MET A 106 10.82 22.26 0.72
C MET A 106 11.75 23.42 0.38
N LEU A 107 12.24 23.50 -0.87
CA LEU A 107 13.09 24.58 -1.32
C LEU A 107 12.32 25.91 -1.36
N LEU A 108 11.13 25.94 -1.97
CA LEU A 108 10.31 27.15 -2.08
C LEU A 108 9.89 27.65 -0.69
N LEU A 109 9.33 26.78 0.15
CA LEU A 109 8.93 27.16 1.51
C LEU A 109 10.13 27.47 2.41
N GLY A 110 11.28 26.86 2.17
CA GLY A 110 12.53 27.18 2.87
C GLY A 110 13.07 28.56 2.49
N VAL A 111 13.06 28.89 1.19
CA VAL A 111 13.47 30.19 0.67
C VAL A 111 12.52 31.30 1.11
N ASN A 112 11.22 31.02 1.24
CA ASN A 112 10.22 32.00 1.69
C ASN A 112 10.07 32.10 3.22
N LYS A 113 10.82 31.33 4.01
CA LYS A 113 10.69 31.31 5.48
C LYS A 113 11.77 32.12 6.23
N ILE A 114 12.57 32.94 5.55
CA ILE A 114 13.52 33.87 6.18
C ILE A 114 13.33 35.26 5.59
#